data_AF-A0A7X0QMW3-F1
#
_entry.id   AF-A0A7X0QMW3-F1
#
_cell.length_a   1.000
_cell.length_b   1.000
_cell.length_c   1.000
_cell.angle_alpha   90.00
_cell.angle_beta   90.00
_cell.angle_gamma   90.00
#
_symmetry.space_group_name_H-M   'P 1'
#
loop_
_entity.id
_entity.type
_entity.pdbx_description
1 polymer ?
#
loop_
_entity_poly.entity_id
_entity_poly.type
_entity_poly.pdbx_seq_one_letter_code
_entity_poly.pdbx_strand_id
1 'polypeptide(L)'
;MLCTLLLAAGPVAAHSGGLNSEGCHTNRSTGEYHCHRGPARSAAPAPPAAQRFVPANAAPAGAAAGTRPFANCDAARAAGAAPVRRGDPGYGAHLDRDNDGVGCEPYRGR
;
A
#
# COMPACT_ATOMS: atom_id res chain seq x y z
N MET A 1 9.79 -31.92 51.45
CA MET A 1 8.64 -32.18 50.56
C MET A 1 8.09 -30.83 50.13
N LEU A 2 8.85 -29.98 49.44
CA LEU A 2 9.07 -29.99 47.98
C LEU A 2 7.80 -30.36 47.20
N CYS A 3 7.03 -29.35 46.81
CA CYS A 3 6.23 -29.42 45.59
C CYS A 3 6.19 -28.01 44.99
N THR A 4 7.26 -27.69 44.28
CA THR A 4 7.38 -26.53 43.39
C THR A 4 6.32 -26.65 42.29
N LEU A 5 5.18 -25.97 42.47
CA LEU A 5 4.19 -25.78 41.41
C LEU A 5 4.74 -24.75 40.41
N LEU A 6 5.38 -25.25 39.35
CA LEU A 6 5.73 -24.47 38.17
C LEU A 6 4.44 -24.02 37.48
N LEU A 7 4.05 -22.75 37.66
CA LEU A 7 3.03 -22.12 36.84
C LEU A 7 3.58 -21.96 35.42
N ALA A 8 3.24 -22.88 34.53
CA ALA A 8 3.51 -22.74 33.10
C ALA A 8 2.58 -21.66 32.53
N ALA A 9 3.12 -20.47 32.29
CA ALA A 9 2.44 -19.44 31.50
C ALA A 9 2.46 -19.84 30.02
N GLY A 10 1.36 -20.42 29.54
CA GLY A 10 1.18 -20.75 28.12
C GLY A 10 1.03 -19.49 27.25
N PRO A 11 1.38 -19.56 25.95
CA PRO A 11 1.27 -18.40 25.07
C PRO A 11 -0.21 -18.10 24.79
N VAL A 12 -0.64 -16.89 25.15
CA VAL A 12 -1.95 -16.36 24.76
C VAL A 12 -1.85 -15.83 23.33
N ALA A 13 -2.46 -16.53 22.38
CA ALA A 13 -2.55 -16.09 21.00
C ALA A 13 -3.54 -14.93 20.89
N ALA A 14 -3.05 -13.73 20.58
CA ALA A 14 -3.90 -12.61 20.24
C ALA A 14 -4.63 -12.93 18.92
N HIS A 15 -5.96 -13.08 18.98
CA HIS A 15 -6.78 -13.20 17.78
C HIS A 15 -7.00 -11.81 17.20
N SER A 16 -6.84 -11.63 15.88
CA SER A 16 -7.25 -10.40 15.21
C SER A 16 -8.78 -10.28 15.38
N GLY A 17 -9.21 -9.30 16.16
CA GLY A 17 -10.63 -8.97 16.30
C GLY A 17 -11.24 -8.78 14.92
N GLY A 18 -12.24 -9.58 14.59
CA GLY A 18 -12.88 -9.55 13.29
C GLY A 18 -13.47 -8.16 13.02
N LEU A 19 -12.98 -7.51 11.98
CA LEU A 19 -13.67 -6.39 11.33
C LEU A 19 -14.91 -6.90 10.60
N ASN A 20 -15.96 -6.09 10.55
CA ASN A 20 -17.13 -6.41 9.73
C ASN A 20 -16.80 -6.30 8.22
N SER A 21 -17.77 -6.62 7.36
CA SER A 21 -17.60 -6.55 5.89
C SER A 21 -17.17 -5.17 5.38
N GLU A 22 -17.35 -4.12 6.18
CA GLU A 22 -17.00 -2.73 5.87
C GLU A 22 -15.60 -2.35 6.39
N GLY A 23 -14.96 -3.19 7.18
CA GLY A 23 -13.63 -2.93 7.75
C GLY A 23 -13.65 -2.18 9.09
N CYS A 24 -14.76 -2.26 9.82
CA CYS A 24 -14.99 -1.54 11.06
C CYS A 24 -15.27 -2.48 12.23
N HIS A 25 -15.06 -1.99 13.45
CA HIS A 25 -15.39 -2.74 14.66
C HIS A 25 -15.76 -1.82 15.83
N THR A 26 -16.53 -2.37 16.78
CA THR A 26 -16.85 -1.71 18.05
C THR A 26 -15.88 -2.16 19.13
N ASN A 27 -15.23 -1.21 19.80
CA ASN A 27 -14.42 -1.52 20.96
C ASN A 27 -15.32 -1.96 22.11
N ARG A 28 -15.13 -3.18 22.61
CA ARG A 28 -15.94 -3.75 23.69
C ARG A 28 -15.80 -2.98 25.01
N SER A 29 -14.66 -2.35 25.25
CA SER A 29 -14.36 -1.66 26.52
C SER A 29 -14.99 -0.27 26.59
N THR A 30 -15.17 0.38 25.44
CA THR A 30 -15.67 1.78 25.37
C THR A 30 -17.01 1.91 24.67
N GLY A 31 -17.43 0.88 23.92
CA GLY A 31 -18.60 0.94 23.04
C GLY A 31 -18.37 1.74 21.76
N GLU A 32 -17.16 2.25 21.52
CA GLU A 32 -16.87 3.14 20.39
C GLU A 32 -16.67 2.36 19.08
N TYR A 33 -17.44 2.70 18.04
CA TYR A 33 -17.33 2.12 16.71
C TYR A 33 -16.31 2.88 15.86
N HIS A 34 -15.29 2.18 15.38
CA HIS A 34 -14.26 2.77 14.54
C HIS A 34 -13.92 1.89 13.33
N CYS A 35 -13.56 2.55 12.23
CA CYS A 35 -13.28 1.95 10.93
C CYS A 35 -11.81 2.10 10.57
N HIS A 36 -11.17 1.03 10.07
CA HIS A 36 -9.78 1.07 9.64
C HIS A 36 -9.60 1.26 8.12
N ARG A 37 -10.69 1.26 7.34
CA ARG A 37 -10.66 1.52 5.90
C ARG A 37 -11.12 2.95 5.59
N GLY A 38 -10.21 3.90 5.77
CA GLY A 38 -10.34 5.32 5.42
C GLY A 38 -8.97 6.01 5.46
N PRO A 39 -8.77 7.14 4.75
CA PRO A 39 -7.44 7.75 4.64
C PRO A 39 -7.00 8.18 6.04
N ALA A 40 -5.77 7.79 6.40
CA ALA A 40 -5.14 8.09 7.67
C ALA A 40 -5.23 9.58 8.00
N ARG A 41 -6.24 9.97 8.78
CA ARG A 41 -6.29 11.26 9.46
C ARG A 41 -5.72 11.05 10.85
N SER A 42 -4.39 11.09 10.93
CA SER A 42 -3.63 11.70 12.03
C SER A 42 -2.14 11.45 11.79
N ALA A 43 -1.50 12.36 11.05
CA ALA A 43 -0.07 12.61 11.19
C ALA A 43 0.12 14.13 11.25
N ALA A 44 0.45 14.62 12.45
CA ALA A 44 1.06 15.94 12.65
C ALA A 44 2.46 15.95 11.98
N PRO A 45 3.05 17.14 11.67
CA PRO A 45 4.09 17.25 10.67
C PRO A 45 5.46 16.74 11.15
N ALA A 46 6.10 15.90 10.34
CA ALA A 46 7.51 15.54 10.48
C ALA A 46 8.42 16.69 9.95
N PRO A 47 9.63 16.90 10.53
CA PRO A 47 10.56 17.95 10.09
C PRO A 47 10.95 17.76 8.61
N PRO A 48 11.41 18.82 7.90
CA PRO A 48 11.90 18.66 6.53
C PRO A 48 13.15 17.81 6.54
N ALA A 49 12.99 16.52 6.24
CA ALA A 49 14.09 15.66 5.87
C ALA A 49 14.66 16.21 4.56
N ALA A 50 15.86 16.78 4.66
CA ALA A 50 16.68 17.12 3.51
C ALA A 50 16.67 15.94 2.53
N GLN A 51 16.31 16.26 1.29
CA GLN A 51 16.10 15.31 0.20
C GLN A 51 17.31 14.40 0.06
N ARG A 52 17.16 13.13 0.43
CA ARG A 52 18.05 12.08 -0.06
C ARG A 52 17.75 11.93 -1.54
N PHE A 53 18.58 12.55 -2.37
CA PHE A 53 18.65 12.27 -3.80
C PHE A 53 18.89 10.77 -3.98
N VAL A 54 17.84 10.04 -4.34
CA VAL A 54 17.99 8.70 -4.90
C VAL A 54 18.32 8.90 -6.37
N PRO A 55 19.44 8.37 -6.90
CA PRO A 55 19.70 8.45 -8.33
C PRO A 55 18.54 7.78 -9.07
N ALA A 56 18.07 8.42 -10.14
CA ALA A 56 16.91 8.00 -10.94
C ALA A 56 17.09 6.67 -11.72
N ASN A 57 18.04 5.83 -11.32
CA ASN A 57 18.41 4.55 -11.94
C ASN A 57 18.27 3.36 -10.97
N ALA A 58 17.24 3.35 -10.13
CA ALA A 58 16.69 2.07 -9.66
C ALA A 58 15.54 1.70 -10.60
N ALA A 59 15.88 1.09 -11.73
CA ALA A 59 14.91 0.38 -12.56
C ALA A 59 14.59 -0.96 -11.89
N PRO A 60 13.34 -1.24 -11.50
CA PRO A 60 12.92 -2.59 -11.18
C PRO A 60 12.08 -3.14 -12.33
N ALA A 61 12.63 -4.19 -12.96
CA ALA A 61 11.93 -5.31 -13.58
C ALA A 61 10.57 -5.02 -14.28
N GLY A 62 10.64 -4.55 -15.53
CA GLY A 62 9.48 -4.53 -16.44
C GLY A 62 9.82 -4.87 -17.89
N ALA A 63 11.05 -5.33 -18.17
CA ALA A 63 11.57 -5.56 -19.52
C ALA A 63 10.96 -6.77 -20.27
N ALA A 64 9.73 -7.18 -19.93
CA ALA A 64 9.02 -8.26 -20.63
C ALA A 64 7.51 -8.04 -20.77
N ALA A 65 6.98 -6.86 -20.45
CA ALA A 65 5.62 -6.52 -20.88
C ALA A 65 5.71 -6.01 -22.33
N GLY A 66 4.97 -6.64 -23.23
CA GLY A 66 5.18 -6.56 -24.68
C GLY A 66 5.27 -5.14 -25.24
N THR A 67 5.76 -5.04 -26.48
CA THR A 67 5.91 -3.81 -27.29
C THR A 67 4.62 -2.97 -27.43
N ARG A 68 3.51 -3.42 -26.83
CA ARG A 68 2.20 -2.78 -26.90
C ARG A 68 1.94 -2.04 -25.58
N PRO A 69 1.45 -0.79 -25.65
CA PRO A 69 0.97 -0.08 -24.48
C PRO A 69 -0.06 -0.89 -23.70
N PHE A 70 -0.06 -0.76 -22.36
CA PHE A 70 -1.13 -1.36 -21.55
C PHE A 70 -2.49 -0.79 -21.97
N ALA A 71 -3.54 -1.61 -21.98
CA ALA A 71 -4.89 -1.16 -22.33
C ALA A 71 -5.40 -0.07 -21.37
N ASN A 72 -5.04 -0.18 -20.09
CA ASN A 72 -5.39 0.77 -19.03
C ASN A 72 -4.46 0.61 -17.83
N CYS A 73 -4.62 1.48 -16.83
CA CYS A 73 -3.79 1.46 -15.63
C CYS A 73 -4.08 0.31 -14.68
N ASP A 74 -5.25 -0.31 -14.75
CA ASP A 74 -5.53 -1.52 -13.97
C ASP A 74 -4.69 -2.70 -14.50
N ALA A 75 -4.57 -2.86 -15.81
CA ALA A 75 -3.69 -3.85 -16.44
C ALA A 75 -2.21 -3.60 -16.09
N ALA A 76 -1.76 -2.34 -16.15
CA ALA A 76 -0.39 -1.97 -15.78
C ALA A 76 -0.10 -2.28 -14.30
N ARG A 77 -1.05 -1.98 -13.39
CA ARG A 77 -0.92 -2.28 -11.95
C ARG A 77 -1.00 -3.78 -11.66
N ALA A 78 -1.90 -4.52 -12.31
CA ALA A 78 -2.01 -5.97 -12.18
C ALA A 78 -0.74 -6.68 -12.66
N ALA A 79 -0.08 -6.13 -13.69
CA ALA A 79 1.20 -6.61 -14.18
C ALA A 79 2.41 -6.17 -13.32
N GLY A 80 2.20 -5.36 -12.27
CA GLY A 80 3.28 -4.81 -11.45
C GLY A 80 4.17 -3.79 -12.19
N ALA A 81 3.72 -3.29 -13.34
CA ALA A 81 4.48 -2.39 -14.20
C ALA A 81 4.19 -0.90 -13.95
N ALA A 82 3.22 -0.58 -13.09
CA ALA A 82 2.92 0.81 -12.72
C ALA A 82 3.84 1.31 -11.61
N PRO A 83 4.30 2.58 -11.66
CA PRO A 83 4.03 3.60 -12.68
C PRO A 83 4.80 3.33 -13.99
N VAL A 84 4.16 3.62 -15.13
CA VAL A 84 4.72 3.37 -16.48
C VAL A 84 5.22 4.68 -17.06
N ARG A 85 6.49 4.79 -17.46
CA ARG A 85 7.09 6.06 -17.90
C ARG A 85 7.16 6.17 -19.41
N ARG A 86 7.14 7.41 -19.91
CA ARG A 86 7.37 7.69 -21.33
C ARG A 86 8.68 7.04 -21.79
N GLY A 87 8.59 6.17 -22.80
CA GLY A 87 9.72 5.38 -23.30
C GLY A 87 9.71 3.91 -22.86
N ASP A 88 8.93 3.56 -21.84
CA ASP A 88 8.70 2.15 -21.48
C ASP A 88 7.82 1.48 -22.54
N PRO A 89 8.04 0.17 -22.84
CA PRO A 89 7.26 -0.56 -23.85
C PRO A 89 5.76 -0.62 -23.52
N GLY A 90 5.42 -0.54 -22.23
CA GLY A 90 4.03 -0.49 -21.76
C GLY A 90 3.39 0.90 -21.77
N TYR A 91 4.13 1.96 -22.08
CA TYR A 91 3.61 3.33 -22.03
C TYR A 91 2.71 3.64 -23.23
N GLY A 92 1.58 4.26 -22.95
CA GLY A 92 0.79 4.98 -23.95
C GLY A 92 0.31 6.30 -23.34
N ALA A 93 0.19 7.35 -24.16
CA ALA A 93 -0.25 8.67 -23.70
C ALA A 93 -1.63 8.62 -23.01
N HIS A 94 -2.46 7.62 -23.32
CA HIS A 94 -3.75 7.41 -22.65
C HIS A 94 -3.64 6.95 -21.18
N LEU A 95 -2.46 6.52 -20.74
CA LEU A 95 -2.18 6.13 -19.36
C LEU A 95 -1.76 7.33 -18.49
N ASP A 96 -1.40 8.43 -19.13
CA ASP A 96 -0.78 9.63 -18.55
C ASP A 96 -1.77 10.80 -18.71
N ARG A 97 -2.67 10.92 -17.73
CA ARG A 97 -3.84 11.81 -17.83
C ARG A 97 -3.46 13.28 -17.88
N ASP A 98 -2.40 13.67 -17.18
CA ASP A 98 -1.86 15.03 -17.11
C ASP A 98 -0.67 15.27 -18.04
N ASN A 99 -0.22 14.25 -18.76
CA ASN A 99 0.83 14.31 -19.78
C ASN A 99 2.20 14.71 -19.23
N ASP A 100 2.50 14.37 -17.98
CA ASP A 100 3.77 14.70 -17.33
C ASP A 100 4.89 13.70 -17.67
N GLY A 101 4.55 12.61 -18.37
CA GLY A 101 5.46 11.52 -18.74
C GLY A 101 5.41 10.32 -17.80
N VAL A 102 4.52 10.31 -16.80
CA VAL A 102 4.33 9.21 -15.85
C VAL A 102 2.88 8.73 -15.91
N GLY A 103 2.67 7.61 -16.59
CA GLY A 103 1.38 6.94 -16.65
C GLY A 103 1.10 6.10 -15.41
N CYS A 104 -0.19 5.99 -15.05
CA CYS A 104 -0.68 5.10 -14.01
C CYS A 104 -0.12 5.36 -12.61
N GLU A 105 0.12 6.63 -12.30
CA GLU A 105 0.52 7.05 -10.96
C GLU A 105 -0.47 6.56 -9.88
N PRO A 106 0.02 6.25 -8.66
CA PRO A 106 -0.78 5.69 -7.57
C PRO A 106 -1.84 6.63 -6.96
N TYR A 107 -2.23 7.73 -7.61
CA TYR A 107 -3.17 8.69 -7.04
C TYR A 107 -4.62 8.44 -7.45
N ARG A 108 -5.31 7.75 -6.52
CA ARG A 108 -6.75 7.79 -6.34
C ARG A 108 -7.22 9.23 -6.12
N GLY A 109 -8.19 9.70 -6.91
CA GLY A 109 -9.10 10.81 -6.55
C GLY A 109 -8.68 12.21 -6.99
N ARG A 110 -8.79 12.52 -8.28
CA ARG A 110 -9.12 13.88 -8.73
C ARG A 110 -10.59 13.95 -9.08
#